data_AF-A0A0S8AW10-F1
#
_entry.id   AF-A0A0S8AW10-F1
#
_cell.length_a   1.000
_cell.length_b   1.000
_cell.length_c   1.000
_cell.angle_alpha   90.00
_cell.angle_beta   90.00
_cell.angle_gamma   90.00
#
_symmetry.space_group_name_H-M   'P 1'
#
loop_
_entity.id
_entity.type
_entity.pdbx_description
1 polymer ?
#
loop_
_entity_poly.entity_id
_entity_poly.type
_entity_poly.pdbx_seq_one_letter_code
_entity_poly.pdbx_strand_id
1 'polypeptide(L)' 'MCLSTVFIKSGDQQEKVMQDVAQMECKNDGYLLTGLLGNQKFVKGKIKKIDFVDDHSVVLE' A
#
# COMPACT_ATOMS: atom_id res chain seq x y z
N MET A 1 -2.56 7.64 -15.34
CA MET A 1 -2.23 6.42 -14.60
C MET A 1 -1.84 6.85 -13.20
N CYS A 2 -2.57 6.45 -12.17
CA CYS A 2 -2.25 6.78 -10.77
C CYS A 2 -1.62 5.55 -10.14
N LEU A 3 -0.32 5.60 -9.85
CA LEU A 3 0.39 4.60 -9.07
C LEU A 3 0.55 5.13 -7.66
N SER A 4 0.55 4.25 -6.66
CA SER A 4 0.64 4.68 -5.27
C SER A 4 1.80 4.02 -4.53
N THR A 5 2.29 4.71 -3.50
CA THR A 5 3.22 4.14 -2.52
C THR A 5 2.43 3.63 -1.31
N VAL A 6 2.67 2.39 -0.93
CA VAL A 6 2.03 1.77 0.25
C VAL A 6 2.97 1.87 1.44
N PHE A 7 2.43 2.32 2.57
CA PHE A 7 3.12 2.43 3.85
C PHE A 7 2.42 1.60 4.93
N ILE A 8 3.16 1.14 5.94
CA ILE A 8 2.62 0.62 7.21
C ILE A 8 2.95 1.62 8.32
N LYS A 9 1.97 1.93 9.15
CA LYS A 9 2.14 2.75 10.34
C LYS A 9 2.10 1.87 11.59
N SER A 10 3.22 1.84 12.32
CA SER A 10 3.36 1.13 13.60
C SER A 10 3.65 2.16 14.69
N GLY A 11 2.62 2.57 15.43
CA GLY A 11 2.72 3.69 16.38
C GLY A 11 3.02 5.01 15.66
N ASP A 12 4.12 5.66 16.04
CA ASP A 12 4.58 6.92 15.42
C ASP A 12 5.48 6.71 14.20
N GLN A 13 5.88 5.47 13.90
CA GLN A 13 6.73 5.17 12.75
C GLN A 13 5.89 4.80 11.53
N GLN A 14 6.29 5.33 10.37
CA GLN A 14 5.72 5.00 9.07
C GLN A 14 6.82 4.40 8.18
N GLU A 15 6.65 3.13 7.80
CA GLU A 15 7.58 2.41 6.95
C GLU A 15 7.02 2.30 5.53
N LYS A 16 7.87 2.53 4.52
CA LYS A 16 7.52 2.33 3.12
C LYS A 16 7.60 0.84 2.77
N VAL A 17 6.49 0.29 2.30
CA VAL A 17 6.37 -1.14 2.04
C VAL A 17 6.63 -1.48 0.57
N MET A 18 6.09 -0.67 -0.33
CA MET A 18 6.20 -0.85 -1.78
C MET A 18 5.89 0.47 -2.51
N GLN A 19 6.62 0.76 -3.59
CA GLN A 19 6.35 1.88 -4.49
C GLN A 19 5.78 1.38 -5.82
N ASP A 20 5.26 2.31 -6.61
CA ASP A 20 4.72 2.06 -7.95
C ASP A 20 3.65 0.95 -7.96
N VAL A 21 2.83 0.90 -6.90
CA VAL A 21 1.74 -0.07 -6.78
C VAL A 21 0.64 0.31 -7.76
N ALA A 22 0.36 -0.62 -8.68
CA ALA A 22 -0.66 -0.47 -9.72
C ALA A 22 -1.99 -1.12 -9.33
N GLN A 23 -1.95 -2.12 -8.44
CA GLN A 23 -3.13 -2.83 -7.97
C GLN A 23 -2.97 -3.28 -6.52
N MET A 24 -4.07 -3.22 -5.75
CA MET A 24 -4.18 -3.81 -4.42
C MET A 24 -5.43 -4.68 -4.37
N GLU A 25 -5.30 -5.91 -3.87
CA GLU A 25 -6.41 -6.84 -3.68
C GLU A 25 -6.51 -7.27 -2.22
N CYS A 26 -7.70 -7.22 -1.64
CA CYS A 26 -7.94 -7.75 -0.29
C CYS A 26 -7.84 -9.28 -0.31
N LYS A 27 -7.00 -9.85 0.56
CA LYS A 27 -6.87 -11.29 0.77
C LYS A 27 -6.66 -11.59 2.25
N ASN A 28 -7.51 -12.45 2.81
CA ASN A 28 -7.44 -12.88 4.22
C ASN A 28 -7.42 -11.69 5.19
N ASP A 29 -6.31 -11.50 5.90
CA ASP A 29 -6.06 -10.46 6.91
C ASP A 29 -5.18 -9.31 6.38
N GLY A 30 -5.13 -9.12 5.05
CA GLY A 30 -4.31 -8.10 4.43
C GLY A 30 -4.57 -7.88 2.95
N TYR A 31 -3.52 -7.45 2.25
CA TYR A 31 -3.59 -7.03 0.85
C TYR A 31 -2.44 -7.63 0.04
N LEU A 32 -2.75 -8.12 -1.15
CA LEU A 32 -1.76 -8.42 -2.17
C LEU A 32 -1.53 -7.15 -3.01
N LEU A 33 -0.32 -6.62 -2.95
CA LEU A 33 0.11 -5.47 -3.73
C LEU A 33 0.77 -5.97 -5.02
N THR A 34 0.40 -5.41 -6.16
CA THR A 34 1.04 -5.67 -7.45
C THR A 34 1.60 -4.36 -7.99
N GLY A 35 2.91 -4.33 -8.25
CA GLY A 35 3.62 -3.20 -8.81
C GLY A 35 3.42 -3.08 -10.32
N LEU A 36 3.79 -1.92 -10.87
CA LEU A 36 3.70 -1.63 -12.32
C LEU A 36 4.41 -2.69 -13.18
N LEU A 37 5.52 -3.24 -12.71
CA LEU A 37 6.32 -4.25 -13.42
C LEU A 37 5.90 -5.70 -13.10
N GLY A 38 4.77 -5.89 -12.40
CA GLY A 38 4.23 -7.21 -12.07
C GLY A 38 4.84 -7.89 -10.83
N ASN A 39 5.78 -7.25 -10.13
CA ASN A 39 6.25 -7.72 -8.83
C ASN A 39 5.14 -7.66 -7.79
N GLN A 40 5.08 -8.65 -6.89
CA GLN A 40 4.01 -8.78 -5.91
C GLN A 40 4.53 -8.85 -4.48
N LYS A 41 3.75 -8.31 -3.54
CA LYS A 41 4.03 -8.38 -2.10
C LYS A 41 2.75 -8.49 -1.30
N PHE A 42 2.65 -9.48 -0.42
CA PHE A 42 1.53 -9.57 0.53
C PHE A 42 1.87 -8.80 1.81
N VAL A 43 0.90 -8.05 2.31
CA VAL A 43 1.05 -7.17 3.48
C VAL A 43 -0.18 -7.29 4.36
N LYS A 44 0.02 -7.62 5.64
CA LYS A 44 -1.06 -7.66 6.64
C LYS A 44 -1.39 -6.27 7.15
N GLY A 45 -2.63 -6.07 7.57
CA GLY A 45 -3.09 -4.83 8.17
C GLY A 45 -4.41 -4.36 7.59
N LYS A 46 -4.87 -3.19 8.03
CA LYS A 46 -6.10 -2.55 7.58
C LYS A 46 -5.78 -1.20 6.97
N ILE A 47 -6.54 -0.78 5.96
CA ILE A 47 -6.40 0.57 5.40
C ILE A 47 -6.78 1.61 6.45
N LYS A 48 -5.84 2.52 6.74
CA LYS A 48 -6.00 3.67 7.63
C LYS A 48 -6.33 4.95 6.85
N LYS A 49 -5.59 5.23 5.78
CA LYS A 49 -5.77 6.40 4.91
C LYS A 49 -5.44 6.02 3.48
N ILE A 50 -6.18 6.59 2.54
CA ILE A 50 -5.80 6.62 1.13
C ILE A 50 -5.79 8.06 0.67
N ASP A 51 -4.74 8.45 -0.05
CA ASP A 51 -4.58 9.75 -0.66
C ASP A 51 -4.20 9.59 -2.13
N PHE A 52 -5.15 9.83 -3.02
CA PHE A 52 -4.94 9.64 -4.46
C PHE A 52 -4.40 10.88 -5.18
N VAL A 53 -4.33 12.03 -4.50
CA VAL A 53 -4.09 13.32 -5.14
C VAL A 53 -2.79 13.94 -4.67
N ASP A 54 -2.62 14.11 -3.36
CA ASP A 54 -1.49 14.86 -2.82
C ASP A 54 -0.26 13.96 -2.69
N ASP A 55 -0.42 12.85 -1.96
CA ASP A 55 0.70 11.95 -1.62
C ASP A 55 0.80 10.73 -2.56
N HIS A 56 -0.23 10.48 -3.37
CA HIS A 56 -0.40 9.21 -4.10
C HIS A 56 -0.03 8.01 -3.22
N SER A 57 -0.68 7.89 -2.06
CA SER A 57 -0.31 6.94 -1.02
C SER A 57 -1.48 6.14 -0.44
N VAL A 58 -1.16 4.96 0.06
CA VAL A 58 -2.05 4.14 0.89
C VAL A 58 -1.30 3.83 2.19
N VAL A 59 -1.91 4.10 3.33
CA VAL A 59 -1.35 3.81 4.65
C VAL A 59 -2.15 2.69 5.30
N LEU A 60 -1.46 1.64 5.73
CA LEU A 60 -1.98 0.53 6.49
C LEU A 60 -1.61 0.63 7.98
N GLU A 61 -2.41 0.05 8.87
CA GLU A 61 -2.13 -0.14 10.30
C GLU A 61 -2.51 -1.54 10.81
#